data_AF-A0AAU4MG63-F1
#
_entry.id   AF-A0AAU4MG63-F1
#
_cell.length_a   1.000
_cell.length_b   1.000
_cell.length_c   1.000
_cell.angle_alpha   90.00
_cell.angle_beta   90.00
_cell.angle_gamma   90.00
#
_symmetry.space_group_name_H-M   'P 1'
#
loop_
_entity.id
_entity.type
_entity.pdbx_description
1 polymer ?
#
loop_
_entity_poly.entity_id
_entity_poly.type
_entity_poly.pdbx_seq_one_letter_code
_entity_poly.pdbx_strand_id
1 'polypeptide(L)'
;MPTLAFAADAPSAAATKRVDAGLDPVTSGSSNFTTFSSPAKKSVQSRVAAAPAAAAPAAGAAAAPAAQSANPTLAVALNGQYTSAYGLSLDTIVTSDAVALTTVISWGDGTTSTVNSFGAGTSTTAHTYAQLGPYQISVTVSDASGNKAANTASVTTAGSDYTAFGPTRLLDTRDGTGAAKAPVQPYTGTRLKVGGSNGIPSGVTAVAINVTVTNAAAGGHITVYGEGDTKPTTSNVNFSAGQTVPNMVIVPVGSNGYIDLYNDGWGTVDLIGDVAGYFTRSASSGYTSLASTRLVDTRNGTGTTQGQVAPGTSFPVQIAGAAGGQLPAGVTAVALNVTVTNPRSAGYLTVYPSGQNAPSASNVNFSEGQTIANSVIAPVGSDGKIRVKNGAWTAADVIVDVVGYYSTASHSAYLPVVPERVIDSRTAADGPSIPGGYYYPVVMFPDAADVTGYVFNATVTNTAGTGFLATTPDPNTLDTYKNGTPVWPTRAPGSTLNWLRGQTVPNLVQATGGSTGIVDFWNISDGDADLVVDWFGFYQND
;
A
#
# COMPACT_ATOMS: atom_id res chain seq x y z
N MET A 1 -16.28 -24.95 47.23
CA MET A 1 -17.70 -24.63 46.93
C MET A 1 -18.19 -23.66 47.99
N PRO A 2 -19.10 -22.70 47.72
CA PRO A 2 -19.65 -22.20 46.44
C PRO A 2 -18.80 -21.00 45.90
N THR A 3 -18.67 -20.66 44.61
CA THR A 3 -19.56 -20.05 43.57
C THR A 3 -19.97 -18.58 43.74
N LEU A 4 -19.32 -17.73 42.92
CA LEU A 4 -19.80 -16.57 42.13
C LEU A 4 -21.22 -16.00 42.37
N ALA A 5 -21.30 -14.67 42.49
CA ALA A 5 -21.94 -13.80 41.50
C ALA A 5 -21.64 -12.31 41.78
N PHE A 6 -21.19 -11.55 40.77
CA PHE A 6 -21.34 -10.09 40.72
C PHE A 6 -21.69 -9.69 39.29
N ALA A 7 -22.79 -8.97 39.13
CA ALA A 7 -23.20 -8.38 37.86
C ALA A 7 -22.28 -7.20 37.53
N ALA A 8 -21.91 -7.07 36.26
CA ALA A 8 -21.41 -5.82 35.72
C ALA A 8 -22.60 -5.09 35.10
N ASP A 9 -22.92 -3.90 35.64
CA ASP A 9 -23.95 -3.04 35.05
C ASP A 9 -23.57 -2.64 33.62
N ALA A 10 -24.56 -2.61 32.74
CA ALA A 10 -24.39 -2.05 31.41
C ALA A 10 -24.15 -0.53 31.51
N PRO A 11 -23.14 0.04 30.83
CA PRO A 11 -23.02 1.48 30.72
C PRO A 11 -24.26 2.07 30.03
N SER A 12 -24.74 3.18 30.56
CA SER A 12 -26.10 3.66 30.32
C SER A 12 -26.37 4.14 28.90
N ALA A 13 -27.61 3.91 28.45
CA ALA A 13 -28.11 4.42 27.17
C ALA A 13 -28.32 5.95 27.22
N ALA A 14 -27.26 6.70 26.93
CA ALA A 14 -27.29 8.16 26.80
C ALA A 14 -26.36 8.72 25.70
N ALA A 15 -26.11 7.94 24.63
CA ALA A 15 -25.50 8.46 23.40
C ALA A 15 -26.56 9.11 22.51
N THR A 16 -27.15 10.22 22.97
CA THR A 16 -28.10 11.00 22.15
C THR A 16 -27.38 11.65 20.97
N LYS A 17 -27.67 11.13 19.76
CA LYS A 17 -27.65 11.80 18.45
C LYS A 17 -27.07 13.23 18.45
N ARG A 18 -25.75 13.33 18.38
CA ARG A 18 -25.04 14.48 17.81
C ARG A 18 -24.15 13.97 16.69
N VAL A 19 -24.67 14.08 15.48
CA VAL A 19 -23.82 14.18 14.29
C VAL A 19 -23.33 15.63 14.32
N ASP A 20 -22.18 15.87 14.96
CA ASP A 20 -21.63 17.23 15.00
C ASP A 20 -21.21 17.61 13.57
N ALA A 21 -21.80 18.69 13.05
CA ALA A 21 -21.70 19.11 11.65
C ALA A 21 -20.30 19.56 11.19
N GLY A 22 -19.26 19.36 12.02
CA GLY A 22 -17.85 19.57 11.66
C GLY A 22 -17.13 18.32 11.15
N LEU A 23 -17.81 17.15 11.13
CA LEU A 23 -17.35 15.92 10.48
C LEU A 23 -18.08 15.65 9.14
N ASP A 24 -18.78 16.65 8.62
CA ASP A 24 -19.30 16.65 7.25
C ASP A 24 -18.12 16.91 6.29
N PRO A 25 -17.82 16.02 5.31
CA PRO A 25 -16.70 16.18 4.39
C PRO A 25 -16.78 17.42 3.48
N VAL A 26 -17.87 18.19 3.52
CA VAL A 26 -18.08 19.37 2.67
C VAL A 26 -17.75 20.70 3.37
N THR A 27 -17.72 20.77 4.72
CA THR A 27 -17.55 22.06 5.42
C THR A 27 -16.78 22.00 6.75
N SER A 28 -15.49 22.34 6.75
CA SER A 28 -14.83 22.90 7.94
C SER A 28 -13.81 23.97 7.55
N GLY A 29 -13.58 24.96 8.43
CA GLY A 29 -12.67 26.07 8.18
C GLY A 29 -12.70 27.15 9.25
N SER A 30 -11.52 27.63 9.66
CA SER A 30 -11.24 28.58 10.77
C SER A 30 -11.51 28.03 12.20
N SER A 31 -10.88 28.46 13.32
CA SER A 31 -9.56 29.08 13.62
C SER A 31 -9.48 29.25 15.17
N ASN A 32 -8.37 29.24 15.94
CA ASN A 32 -6.91 29.08 15.76
C ASN A 32 -6.34 28.36 17.02
N PHE A 33 -5.06 27.93 17.02
CA PHE A 33 -3.99 28.34 17.98
C PHE A 33 -2.72 27.44 17.88
N THR A 34 -1.63 27.90 18.49
CA THR A 34 -0.21 27.47 18.37
C THR A 34 0.17 26.31 19.32
N THR A 35 1.17 25.43 19.12
CA THR A 35 2.34 25.43 18.21
C THR A 35 2.97 24.03 18.05
N PHE A 36 3.29 23.61 16.81
CA PHE A 36 4.57 22.95 16.47
C PHE A 36 4.99 23.50 15.11
N SER A 37 6.22 24.02 14.99
CA SER A 37 6.68 24.71 13.79
C SER A 37 7.85 23.98 13.14
N SER A 38 7.57 23.25 12.06
CA SER A 38 8.60 23.00 11.05
C SER A 38 8.70 24.23 10.13
N PRO A 39 9.91 24.72 9.79
CA PRO A 39 10.06 25.81 8.83
C PRO A 39 9.74 25.35 7.39
N ALA A 40 8.46 25.32 7.04
CA ALA A 40 8.04 25.19 5.64
C ALA A 40 8.55 26.41 4.84
N LYS A 41 9.48 26.18 3.91
CA LYS A 41 9.80 27.19 2.89
C LYS A 41 8.52 27.46 2.07
N LYS A 42 8.16 28.73 1.94
CA LYS A 42 6.95 29.20 1.25
C LYS A 42 6.99 28.91 -0.25
N SER A 43 6.17 27.96 -0.71
CA SER A 43 5.62 27.84 -2.09
C SER A 43 4.83 26.51 -2.17
N VAL A 44 3.57 26.40 -2.60
CA VAL A 44 2.62 27.38 -3.16
C VAL A 44 1.22 27.09 -2.57
N GLN A 45 0.46 28.12 -2.18
CA GLN A 45 -1.00 28.00 -2.10
C GLN A 45 -1.57 28.07 -3.52
N SER A 46 -2.03 26.94 -4.05
CA SER A 46 -2.99 26.91 -5.15
C SER A 46 -4.17 26.06 -4.70
N ARG A 47 -5.38 26.63 -4.79
CA ARG A 47 -6.63 25.94 -4.43
C ARG A 47 -6.73 24.63 -5.23
N VAL A 48 -6.81 23.50 -4.55
CA VAL A 48 -7.30 22.27 -5.17
C VAL A 48 -8.80 22.46 -5.36
N ALA A 49 -9.22 22.70 -6.60
CA ALA A 49 -10.59 22.43 -7.00
C ALA A 49 -10.82 20.91 -6.92
N ALA A 50 -12.09 20.50 -6.78
CA ALA A 50 -12.57 19.11 -6.64
C ALA A 50 -11.57 18.03 -7.08
N ALA A 51 -11.30 17.09 -6.16
CA ALA A 51 -10.35 15.98 -6.27
C ALA A 51 -10.06 15.62 -7.74
N PRO A 52 -8.82 15.83 -8.25
CA PRO A 52 -8.52 15.50 -9.62
C PRO A 52 -8.85 14.03 -9.85
N ALA A 53 -9.49 13.73 -10.98
CA ALA A 53 -9.64 12.34 -11.41
C ALA A 53 -8.26 11.68 -11.30
N ALA A 54 -8.17 10.63 -10.49
CA ALA A 54 -6.90 10.07 -10.05
C ALA A 54 -5.98 9.91 -11.26
N ALA A 55 -4.74 10.38 -11.13
CA ALA A 55 -3.76 10.22 -12.18
C ALA A 55 -3.49 8.72 -12.35
N ALA A 56 -4.20 8.11 -13.31
CA ALA A 56 -3.88 6.80 -13.85
C ALA A 56 -2.36 6.79 -14.15
N PRO A 57 -1.66 5.69 -13.85
CA PRO A 57 -0.20 5.68 -13.76
C PRO A 57 0.44 6.37 -14.96
N ALA A 58 1.21 7.42 -14.68
CA ALA A 58 1.73 8.36 -15.67
C ALA A 58 2.84 7.76 -16.54
N ALA A 59 2.44 6.87 -17.46
CA ALA A 59 3.19 6.44 -18.63
C ALA A 59 2.18 5.97 -19.69
N GLY A 60 1.92 6.79 -20.71
CA GLY A 60 0.99 6.44 -21.78
C GLY A 60 1.42 5.16 -22.51
N ALA A 61 0.48 4.28 -22.82
CA ALA A 61 0.80 3.08 -23.59
C ALA A 61 1.12 3.46 -25.04
N ALA A 62 1.87 2.60 -25.72
CA ALA A 62 2.68 2.98 -26.86
C ALA A 62 1.94 3.75 -27.97
N ALA A 63 2.34 5.00 -28.18
CA ALA A 63 2.06 5.73 -29.41
C ALA A 63 3.00 5.20 -30.52
N ALA A 64 2.48 4.33 -31.38
CA ALA A 64 3.24 3.85 -32.53
C ALA A 64 3.16 4.90 -33.66
N PRO A 65 4.29 5.28 -34.30
CA PRO A 65 4.26 6.19 -35.44
C PRO A 65 3.41 5.59 -36.56
N ALA A 66 2.78 6.44 -37.38
CA ALA A 66 1.92 5.99 -38.47
C ALA A 66 2.68 5.09 -39.45
N ALA A 67 2.18 3.88 -39.66
CA ALA A 67 2.69 2.97 -40.69
C ALA A 67 1.85 3.15 -41.96
N GLN A 68 2.53 3.50 -43.05
CA GLN A 68 1.90 3.74 -44.36
C GLN A 68 1.80 2.45 -45.18
N SER A 69 0.69 2.30 -45.91
CA SER A 69 0.57 1.28 -46.96
C SER A 69 1.44 1.62 -48.18
N ALA A 70 1.56 0.68 -49.11
CA ALA A 70 2.00 0.97 -50.48
C ALA A 70 0.98 1.87 -51.24
N ASN A 71 -0.26 1.97 -50.75
CA ASN A 71 -1.21 3.02 -51.16
C ASN A 71 -1.00 4.29 -50.30
N PRO A 72 -0.66 5.46 -50.88
CA PRO A 72 -0.37 6.68 -50.12
C PRO A 72 -1.56 7.26 -49.35
N THR A 73 -2.81 6.87 -49.63
CA THR A 73 -3.99 7.35 -48.89
C THR A 73 -4.34 6.51 -47.67
N LEU A 74 -3.92 5.24 -47.59
CA LEU A 74 -4.24 4.32 -46.50
C LEU A 74 -3.09 4.20 -45.49
N ALA A 75 -3.29 4.68 -44.27
CA ALA A 75 -2.33 4.57 -43.17
C ALA A 75 -3.04 4.32 -41.83
N VAL A 76 -2.32 3.71 -40.88
CA VAL A 76 -2.82 3.48 -39.52
C VAL A 76 -1.77 3.85 -38.47
N ALA A 77 -2.20 4.66 -37.50
CA ALA A 77 -1.47 4.99 -36.27
C ALA A 77 -2.19 4.40 -35.06
N LEU A 78 -1.45 4.12 -33.99
CA LEU A 78 -1.95 3.49 -32.78
C LEU A 78 -1.62 4.34 -31.56
N ASN A 79 -2.58 4.51 -30.66
CA ASN A 79 -2.40 5.15 -29.37
C ASN A 79 -3.09 4.30 -28.28
N GLY A 80 -2.38 3.99 -27.20
CA GLY A 80 -2.89 3.12 -26.14
C GLY A 80 -3.02 3.82 -24.79
N GLN A 81 -3.99 3.40 -23.99
CA GLN A 81 -4.17 3.87 -22.61
C GLN A 81 -4.60 2.72 -21.71
N TYR A 82 -3.94 2.55 -20.55
CA TYR A 82 -4.35 1.53 -19.57
C TYR A 82 -5.71 1.87 -18.97
N THR A 83 -6.57 0.87 -18.82
CA THR A 83 -7.90 1.00 -18.20
C THR A 83 -8.01 0.28 -16.86
N SER A 84 -7.22 -0.79 -16.67
CA SER A 84 -7.03 -1.45 -15.38
C SER A 84 -5.60 -2.00 -15.28
N ALA A 85 -5.28 -2.75 -14.23
CA ALA A 85 -4.02 -3.49 -14.10
C ALA A 85 -3.78 -4.44 -15.30
N TYR A 86 -4.86 -5.01 -15.83
CA TYR A 86 -4.89 -5.95 -16.96
C TYR A 86 -5.46 -5.34 -18.25
N GLY A 87 -6.18 -4.22 -18.14
CA GLY A 87 -6.95 -3.60 -19.21
C GLY A 87 -6.20 -2.55 -20.02
N LEU A 88 -6.48 -2.50 -21.32
CA LEU A 88 -5.98 -1.52 -22.28
C LEU A 88 -7.11 -1.06 -23.20
N SER A 89 -7.20 0.25 -23.39
CA SER A 89 -7.91 0.88 -24.51
C SER A 89 -6.95 1.21 -25.64
N LEU A 90 -7.31 0.89 -26.88
CA LEU A 90 -6.53 1.15 -28.08
C LEU A 90 -7.32 2.02 -29.06
N ASP A 91 -6.85 3.23 -29.30
CA ASP A 91 -7.28 4.06 -30.42
C ASP A 91 -6.54 3.60 -31.69
N THR A 92 -7.30 3.06 -32.64
CA THR A 92 -6.85 2.86 -34.01
C THR A 92 -7.22 4.10 -34.83
N ILE A 93 -6.22 4.86 -35.25
CA ILE A 93 -6.38 6.11 -36.01
C ILE A 93 -6.08 5.82 -37.47
N VAL A 94 -7.11 5.81 -38.31
CA VAL A 94 -7.02 5.48 -39.73
C VAL A 94 -7.08 6.74 -40.58
N THR A 95 -6.16 6.85 -41.53
CA THR A 95 -6.26 7.75 -42.68
C THR A 95 -6.63 6.91 -43.90
N SER A 96 -7.67 7.30 -44.64
CA SER A 96 -8.09 6.64 -45.89
C SER A 96 -8.97 7.57 -46.73
N ASP A 97 -9.16 7.20 -48.00
CA ASP A 97 -10.29 7.68 -48.79
C ASP A 97 -11.63 7.21 -48.19
N ALA A 98 -12.75 7.79 -48.64
CA ALA A 98 -14.11 7.44 -48.21
C ALA A 98 -14.57 6.07 -48.76
N VAL A 99 -13.99 4.99 -48.21
CA VAL A 99 -14.27 3.59 -48.55
C VAL A 99 -14.63 2.78 -47.30
N ALA A 100 -15.30 1.65 -47.49
CA ALA A 100 -15.54 0.69 -46.41
C ALA A 100 -14.24 -0.02 -46.02
N LEU A 101 -14.00 -0.12 -44.71
CA LEU A 101 -12.80 -0.68 -44.12
C LEU A 101 -13.14 -1.76 -43.09
N THR A 102 -12.28 -2.78 -43.01
CA THR A 102 -12.25 -3.75 -41.92
C THR A 102 -10.90 -3.68 -41.23
N THR A 103 -10.93 -3.37 -39.94
CA THR A 103 -9.77 -3.35 -39.05
C THR A 103 -9.78 -4.62 -38.21
N VAL A 104 -8.70 -5.41 -38.27
CA VAL A 104 -8.46 -6.55 -37.38
C VAL A 104 -7.35 -6.18 -36.41
N ILE A 105 -7.64 -6.26 -35.11
CA ILE A 105 -6.69 -6.07 -34.02
C ILE A 105 -6.39 -7.45 -33.46
N SER A 106 -5.13 -7.88 -33.47
CA SER A 106 -4.66 -9.05 -32.73
C SER A 106 -3.93 -8.57 -31.49
N TRP A 107 -4.36 -9.00 -30.30
CA TRP A 107 -3.85 -8.45 -29.04
C TRP A 107 -2.52 -9.06 -28.58
N GLY A 108 -2.09 -10.17 -29.22
CA GLY A 108 -0.84 -10.87 -28.91
C GLY A 108 -0.96 -11.98 -27.86
N ASP A 109 -2.13 -12.13 -27.25
CA ASP A 109 -2.52 -13.22 -26.35
C ASP A 109 -3.27 -14.38 -27.05
N GLY A 110 -3.41 -14.30 -28.38
CA GLY A 110 -4.18 -15.23 -29.21
C GLY A 110 -5.63 -14.78 -29.48
N THR A 111 -6.10 -13.70 -28.87
CA THR A 111 -7.41 -13.11 -29.13
C THR A 111 -7.36 -12.03 -30.22
N THR A 112 -8.52 -11.76 -30.84
CA THR A 112 -8.67 -10.74 -31.89
C THR A 112 -9.98 -9.98 -31.79
N SER A 113 -9.95 -8.68 -32.06
CA SER A 113 -11.14 -7.83 -32.25
C SER A 113 -11.25 -7.38 -33.71
N THR A 114 -12.47 -7.25 -34.23
CA THR A 114 -12.73 -6.75 -35.58
C THR A 114 -13.66 -5.54 -35.53
N VAL A 115 -13.25 -4.44 -36.17
CA VAL A 115 -14.01 -3.20 -36.27
C VAL A 115 -14.23 -2.86 -37.74
N ASN A 116 -15.48 -2.61 -38.13
CA ASN A 116 -15.81 -2.11 -39.47
C ASN A 116 -16.06 -0.61 -39.41
N SER A 117 -15.47 0.13 -40.35
CA SER A 117 -15.56 1.60 -40.42
C SER A 117 -15.69 2.07 -41.87
N PHE A 118 -15.87 3.38 -42.06
CA PHE A 118 -15.95 4.00 -43.38
C PHE A 118 -15.15 5.31 -43.38
N GLY A 119 -14.16 5.41 -44.26
CA GLY A 119 -13.28 6.58 -44.34
C GLY A 119 -12.29 6.72 -43.18
N ALA A 120 -11.55 7.83 -43.20
CA ALA A 120 -10.64 8.22 -42.13
C ALA A 120 -11.39 8.49 -40.82
N GLY A 121 -10.78 8.12 -39.69
CA GLY A 121 -11.35 8.32 -38.36
C GLY A 121 -10.61 7.52 -37.28
N THR A 122 -11.03 7.71 -36.03
CA THR A 122 -10.53 6.96 -34.87
C THR A 122 -11.55 5.94 -34.42
N SER A 123 -11.11 4.74 -34.04
CA SER A 123 -11.93 3.73 -33.39
C SER A 123 -11.24 3.21 -32.14
N THR A 124 -11.89 3.37 -30.99
CA THR A 124 -11.39 2.96 -29.68
C THR A 124 -11.88 1.56 -29.35
N THR A 125 -10.98 0.64 -29.04
CA THR A 125 -11.32 -0.76 -28.65
C THR A 125 -10.67 -1.09 -27.31
N ALA A 126 -11.44 -1.57 -26.34
CA ALA A 126 -10.93 -2.05 -25.05
C ALA A 126 -10.64 -3.56 -25.08
N HIS A 127 -9.63 -3.98 -24.31
CA HIS A 127 -9.23 -5.36 -24.12
C HIS A 127 -8.69 -5.59 -22.70
N THR A 128 -8.96 -6.75 -22.12
CA THR A 128 -8.41 -7.17 -20.82
C THR A 128 -7.59 -8.44 -21.03
N TYR A 129 -6.32 -8.42 -20.64
CA TYR A 129 -5.45 -9.59 -20.73
C TYR A 129 -5.69 -10.54 -19.56
N ALA A 130 -5.81 -11.84 -19.82
CA ALA A 130 -5.98 -12.86 -18.77
C ALA A 130 -4.70 -13.11 -17.91
N GLN A 131 -3.56 -12.52 -18.30
CA GLN A 131 -2.28 -12.61 -17.60
C GLN A 131 -1.55 -11.27 -17.68
N LEU A 132 -0.77 -10.95 -16.65
CA LEU A 132 0.20 -9.86 -16.72
C LEU A 132 1.36 -10.24 -17.65
N GLY A 133 1.89 -9.27 -18.38
CA GLY A 133 3.05 -9.49 -19.24
C GLY A 133 3.21 -8.47 -20.38
N PRO A 134 4.29 -8.64 -21.17
CA PRO A 134 4.48 -7.93 -22.43
C PRO A 134 3.66 -8.59 -23.56
N TYR A 135 3.01 -7.79 -24.39
CA TYR A 135 2.23 -8.23 -25.54
C TYR A 135 2.58 -7.42 -26.79
N GLN A 136 2.47 -8.05 -27.96
CA GLN A 136 2.62 -7.38 -29.26
C GLN A 136 1.25 -7.29 -29.95
N ILE A 137 0.68 -6.10 -29.92
CA ILE A 137 -0.55 -5.79 -30.65
C ILE A 137 -0.18 -5.63 -32.12
N SER A 138 -0.94 -6.28 -32.99
CA SER A 138 -0.84 -6.14 -34.45
C SER A 138 -2.19 -5.71 -35.02
N VAL A 139 -2.24 -4.55 -35.66
CA VAL A 139 -3.45 -4.01 -36.29
C VAL A 139 -3.28 -4.05 -37.80
N THR A 140 -4.26 -4.60 -38.51
CA THR A 140 -4.34 -4.59 -39.97
C THR A 140 -5.68 -3.98 -40.42
N VAL A 141 -5.60 -2.86 -41.12
CA VAL A 141 -6.73 -2.22 -41.80
C VAL A 141 -6.74 -2.68 -43.25
N SER A 142 -7.88 -3.12 -43.76
CA SER A 142 -8.08 -3.54 -45.15
C SER A 142 -9.28 -2.85 -45.79
N ASP A 143 -9.18 -2.48 -47.07
CA ASP A 143 -10.34 -2.08 -47.87
C ASP A 143 -10.88 -3.25 -48.72
N ALA A 144 -12.04 -3.03 -49.36
CA ALA A 144 -12.65 -4.01 -50.27
C ALA A 144 -11.87 -4.26 -51.58
N SER A 145 -10.91 -3.39 -51.91
CA SER A 145 -10.03 -3.52 -53.07
C SER A 145 -8.79 -4.38 -52.78
N GLY A 146 -8.58 -4.77 -51.52
CA GLY A 146 -7.43 -5.55 -51.07
C GLY A 146 -6.23 -4.70 -50.63
N ASN A 147 -6.33 -3.38 -50.59
CA ASN A 147 -5.31 -2.52 -50.01
C ASN A 147 -5.23 -2.77 -48.50
N LYS A 148 -4.01 -2.76 -47.94
CA LYS A 148 -3.76 -2.99 -46.52
C LYS A 148 -2.77 -1.99 -45.94
N ALA A 149 -3.08 -1.45 -44.76
CA ALA A 149 -2.10 -0.83 -43.88
C ALA A 149 -2.03 -1.63 -42.59
N ALA A 150 -0.82 -1.80 -42.04
CA ALA A 150 -0.63 -2.53 -40.80
C ALA A 150 0.36 -1.78 -39.89
N ASN A 151 0.10 -1.79 -38.59
CA ASN A 151 0.96 -1.19 -37.57
C ASN A 151 0.98 -2.09 -36.33
N THR A 152 2.03 -1.99 -35.52
CA THR A 152 2.24 -2.83 -34.35
C THR A 152 2.61 -1.98 -33.15
N ALA A 153 2.07 -2.30 -31.98
CA ALA A 153 2.42 -1.67 -30.72
C ALA A 153 2.91 -2.74 -29.74
N SER A 154 4.08 -2.54 -29.14
CA SER A 154 4.49 -3.31 -27.97
C SER A 154 3.88 -2.67 -26.73
N VAL A 155 3.09 -3.44 -25.99
CA VAL A 155 2.50 -3.03 -24.73
C VAL A 155 2.99 -3.95 -23.62
N THR A 156 2.84 -3.52 -22.37
CA THR A 156 3.04 -4.37 -21.20
C THR A 156 1.99 -3.96 -20.18
N THR A 157 1.33 -4.93 -19.54
CA THR A 157 0.27 -4.64 -18.56
C THR A 157 0.75 -3.70 -17.46
N ALA A 158 -0.14 -2.83 -17.00
CA ALA A 158 0.18 -1.82 -16.00
C ALA A 158 0.50 -2.47 -14.65
N GLY A 159 -0.32 -3.46 -14.26
CA GLY A 159 -0.22 -4.18 -12.99
C GLY A 159 1.03 -5.04 -12.85
N SER A 160 1.29 -5.43 -11.61
CA SER A 160 2.40 -6.32 -11.25
C SER A 160 2.05 -7.22 -10.07
N ASP A 161 2.45 -8.49 -10.16
CA ASP A 161 2.22 -9.51 -9.15
C ASP A 161 3.38 -9.59 -8.17
N TYR A 162 3.11 -10.10 -6.97
CA TYR A 162 4.08 -10.21 -5.90
C TYR A 162 4.94 -11.48 -6.00
N THR A 163 6.21 -11.38 -5.65
CA THR A 163 7.10 -12.50 -5.36
C THR A 163 7.71 -12.33 -3.98
N ALA A 164 7.44 -13.30 -3.10
CA ALA A 164 8.01 -13.35 -1.76
C ALA A 164 9.53 -13.64 -1.84
N PHE A 165 10.34 -12.93 -1.05
CA PHE A 165 11.80 -13.01 -1.12
C PHE A 165 12.50 -13.21 0.23
N GLY A 166 11.98 -12.60 1.30
CA GLY A 166 12.72 -12.43 2.56
C GLY A 166 11.97 -12.82 3.84
N PRO A 167 12.19 -12.13 4.97
CA PRO A 167 12.92 -10.86 5.08
C PRO A 167 14.45 -11.03 4.93
N THR A 168 15.03 -10.29 3.99
CA THR A 168 16.44 -10.37 3.61
C THR A 168 17.09 -8.99 3.65
N ARG A 169 18.17 -8.82 4.41
CA ARG A 169 18.90 -7.55 4.51
C ARG A 169 19.64 -7.26 3.22
N LEU A 170 19.23 -6.21 2.51
CA LEU A 170 19.92 -5.72 1.32
C LEU A 170 20.55 -4.32 1.51
N LEU A 171 20.22 -3.60 2.58
CA LEU A 171 20.84 -2.32 2.93
C LEU A 171 21.18 -2.26 4.42
N ASP A 172 22.39 -1.83 4.77
CA ASP A 172 22.80 -1.47 6.15
C ASP A 172 23.99 -0.49 6.10
N THR A 173 23.75 0.79 6.39
CA THR A 173 24.80 1.84 6.30
C THR A 173 25.87 1.71 7.37
N ARG A 174 25.64 0.90 8.41
CA ARG A 174 26.57 0.70 9.54
C ARG A 174 27.70 -0.25 9.20
N ASP A 175 27.48 -1.19 8.28
CA ASP A 175 28.48 -2.18 7.85
C ASP A 175 28.88 -2.07 6.37
N GLY A 176 28.06 -1.43 5.53
CA GLY A 176 28.30 -1.27 4.09
C GLY A 176 27.54 -2.27 3.21
N THR A 177 26.54 -2.98 3.75
CA THR A 177 25.65 -3.83 2.96
C THR A 177 24.82 -2.96 2.01
N GLY A 178 24.96 -3.19 0.70
CA GLY A 178 24.19 -2.56 -0.39
C GLY A 178 24.40 -1.05 -0.61
N ALA A 179 25.03 -0.35 0.33
CA ALA A 179 25.25 1.09 0.34
C ALA A 179 26.64 1.43 0.90
N ALA A 180 27.00 2.72 0.90
CA ALA A 180 28.23 3.16 1.55
C ALA A 180 28.18 2.93 3.07
N LYS A 181 29.30 2.51 3.66
CA LYS A 181 29.47 2.37 5.11
C LYS A 181 29.65 3.73 5.79
N ALA A 182 28.59 4.54 5.82
CA ALA A 182 28.56 5.86 6.44
C ALA A 182 27.12 6.27 6.79
N PRO A 183 26.89 6.98 7.92
CA PRO A 183 25.60 7.57 8.23
C PRO A 183 25.13 8.54 7.13
N VAL A 184 23.86 8.44 6.75
CA VAL A 184 23.21 9.31 5.76
C VAL A 184 23.11 10.72 6.34
N GLN A 185 23.69 11.70 5.64
CA GLN A 185 23.74 13.09 6.10
C GLN A 185 22.35 13.75 6.04
N PRO A 186 22.08 14.76 6.88
CA PRO A 186 20.84 15.53 6.79
C PRO A 186 20.69 16.17 5.40
N TYR A 187 19.49 16.10 4.83
CA TYR A 187 19.17 16.58 3.48
C TYR A 187 20.01 15.94 2.37
N THR A 188 20.30 14.65 2.52
CA THR A 188 20.93 13.80 1.50
C THR A 188 20.26 12.44 1.45
N GLY A 189 20.56 11.64 0.43
CA GLY A 189 20.07 10.27 0.32
C GLY A 189 21.17 9.24 0.15
N THR A 190 20.78 7.99 0.35
CA THR A 190 21.48 6.80 -0.15
C THR A 190 20.55 6.05 -1.09
N ARG A 191 21.07 5.08 -1.86
CA ARG A 191 20.28 4.28 -2.79
C ARG A 191 20.50 2.79 -2.59
N LEU A 192 19.49 2.00 -2.91
CA LEU A 192 19.53 0.54 -2.88
C LEU A 192 19.28 -0.01 -4.28
N LYS A 193 20.20 -0.84 -4.78
CA LYS A 193 19.94 -1.68 -5.95
C LYS A 193 18.97 -2.79 -5.54
N VAL A 194 17.82 -2.84 -6.19
CA VAL A 194 16.82 -3.90 -6.02
C VAL A 194 16.83 -4.79 -7.27
N GLY A 195 16.31 -4.28 -8.38
CA GLY A 195 16.14 -5.04 -9.62
C GLY A 195 17.48 -5.39 -10.27
N GLY A 196 17.68 -6.67 -10.58
CA GLY A 196 18.92 -7.20 -11.16
C GLY A 196 20.05 -7.36 -10.15
N SER A 197 19.74 -7.66 -8.88
CA SER A 197 20.73 -7.89 -7.83
C SER A 197 20.25 -8.90 -6.79
N ASN A 198 21.18 -9.57 -6.09
CA ASN A 198 20.86 -10.44 -4.95
C ASN A 198 19.84 -11.57 -5.23
N GLY A 199 19.70 -11.99 -6.50
CA GLY A 199 18.69 -12.97 -6.93
C GLY A 199 17.33 -12.38 -7.33
N ILE A 200 17.11 -11.07 -7.15
CA ILE A 200 15.96 -10.34 -7.65
C ILE A 200 16.16 -10.03 -9.15
N PRO A 201 15.21 -10.34 -10.04
CA PRO A 201 15.34 -10.12 -11.49
C PRO A 201 15.38 -8.63 -11.85
N SER A 202 15.80 -8.32 -13.08
CA SER A 202 15.58 -6.99 -13.68
C SER A 202 14.10 -6.77 -14.03
N GLY A 203 13.67 -5.51 -14.17
CA GLY A 203 12.29 -5.20 -14.55
C GLY A 203 11.26 -5.30 -13.42
N VAL A 204 11.73 -5.29 -12.17
CA VAL A 204 10.91 -5.06 -10.97
C VAL A 204 10.19 -3.72 -11.08
N THR A 205 8.89 -3.71 -10.79
CA THR A 205 8.04 -2.51 -10.80
C THR A 205 7.99 -1.82 -9.45
N ALA A 206 7.97 -2.59 -8.36
CA ALA A 206 7.93 -2.10 -7.00
C ALA A 206 8.59 -3.08 -6.03
N VAL A 207 8.95 -2.63 -4.83
CA VAL A 207 9.55 -3.45 -3.77
C VAL A 207 8.81 -3.26 -2.45
N ALA A 208 8.59 -4.36 -1.73
CA ALA A 208 8.13 -4.36 -0.35
C ALA A 208 9.34 -4.53 0.57
N ILE A 209 9.68 -3.48 1.33
CA ILE A 209 10.89 -3.41 2.14
C ILE A 209 10.62 -2.77 3.50
N ASN A 210 11.13 -3.38 4.57
CA ASN A 210 11.09 -2.78 5.90
C ASN A 210 12.30 -1.85 6.05
N VAL A 211 12.05 -0.54 6.14
CA VAL A 211 13.08 0.48 6.29
C VAL A 211 13.18 0.85 7.77
N THR A 212 14.33 0.61 8.37
CA THR A 212 14.60 0.94 9.78
C THR A 212 15.58 2.11 9.86
N VAL A 213 15.17 3.17 10.55
CA VAL A 213 16.07 4.24 11.00
C VAL A 213 16.69 3.81 12.33
N THR A 214 17.99 4.03 12.50
CA THR A 214 18.71 3.88 13.77
C THR A 214 19.79 4.94 13.90
N ASN A 215 20.42 5.05 15.08
CA ASN A 215 21.46 6.06 15.37
C ASN A 215 21.06 7.51 15.03
N ALA A 216 19.77 7.85 15.10
CA ALA A 216 19.25 9.16 14.68
C ALA A 216 19.78 10.30 15.58
N ALA A 217 20.60 11.19 15.03
CA ALA A 217 21.21 12.29 15.78
C ALA A 217 20.22 13.45 16.07
N ALA A 218 19.15 13.55 15.29
CA ALA A 218 18.06 14.52 15.47
C ALA A 218 16.73 13.89 15.03
N GLY A 219 15.61 14.60 15.23
CA GLY A 219 14.33 14.22 14.64
C GLY A 219 14.28 14.46 13.13
N GLY A 220 13.39 13.75 12.43
CA GLY A 220 13.28 13.81 10.98
C GLY A 220 12.30 12.82 10.38
N HIS A 221 12.38 12.68 9.07
CA HIS A 221 11.73 11.57 8.35
C HIS A 221 12.57 11.07 7.18
N ILE A 222 12.27 9.86 6.72
CA ILE A 222 12.79 9.27 5.49
C ILE A 222 11.68 9.28 4.43
N THR A 223 12.02 9.70 3.22
CA THR A 223 11.19 9.54 2.03
C THR A 223 11.86 8.53 1.10
N VAL A 224 11.09 7.56 0.60
CA VAL A 224 11.56 6.45 -0.25
C VAL A 224 10.82 6.47 -1.58
N TYR A 225 11.56 6.39 -2.70
CA TYR A 225 11.00 6.52 -4.06
C TYR A 225 11.90 5.82 -5.10
N GLY A 226 11.45 5.68 -6.35
CA GLY A 226 12.23 5.08 -7.43
C GLY A 226 13.35 6.01 -7.90
N GLU A 227 14.56 5.48 -8.15
CA GLU A 227 15.67 6.31 -8.63
C GLU A 227 15.37 6.86 -10.03
N GLY A 228 15.27 8.18 -10.13
CA GLY A 228 14.89 8.91 -11.34
C GLY A 228 13.51 9.59 -11.26
N ASP A 229 12.68 9.22 -10.29
CA ASP A 229 11.43 9.92 -10.00
C ASP A 229 11.70 11.25 -9.27
N THR A 230 10.72 12.16 -9.30
CA THR A 230 10.77 13.35 -8.44
C THR A 230 10.50 12.95 -6.99
N LYS A 231 11.40 13.31 -6.06
CA LYS A 231 11.22 13.03 -4.63
C LYS A 231 9.84 13.49 -4.14
N PRO A 232 8.99 12.59 -3.62
CA PRO A 232 7.68 12.96 -3.09
C PRO A 232 7.75 13.93 -1.91
N THR A 233 6.62 14.59 -1.62
CA THR A 233 6.40 15.42 -0.42
C THR A 233 5.80 14.61 0.74
N THR A 234 5.79 13.28 0.62
CA THR A 234 5.30 12.29 1.58
C THR A 234 6.44 11.75 2.45
N SER A 235 6.10 11.26 3.64
CA SER A 235 7.07 10.65 4.56
C SER A 235 6.75 9.17 4.77
N ASN A 236 7.76 8.32 4.80
CA ASN A 236 7.62 6.90 5.09
C ASN A 236 7.96 6.56 6.54
N VAL A 237 9.15 6.93 7.02
CA VAL A 237 9.60 6.64 8.39
C VAL A 237 9.78 7.97 9.12
N ASN A 238 9.09 8.19 10.24
CA ASN A 238 9.17 9.42 11.03
C ASN A 238 9.80 9.08 12.38
N PHE A 239 10.77 9.88 12.82
CA PHE A 239 11.61 9.53 13.97
C PHE A 239 12.03 10.76 14.79
N SER A 240 12.32 10.51 16.06
CA SER A 240 12.97 11.44 16.99
C SER A 240 14.43 11.05 17.24
N ALA A 241 15.21 11.97 17.82
CA ALA A 241 16.59 11.70 18.19
C ALA A 241 16.72 10.47 19.11
N GLY A 242 17.73 9.64 18.88
CA GLY A 242 18.00 8.41 19.63
C GLY A 242 17.06 7.24 19.36
N GLN A 243 16.01 7.39 18.55
CA GLN A 243 15.09 6.29 18.24
C GLN A 243 15.69 5.26 17.28
N THR A 244 15.22 4.02 17.39
CA THR A 244 15.32 3.00 16.35
C THR A 244 13.91 2.55 15.99
N VAL A 245 13.46 2.88 14.78
CA VAL A 245 12.07 2.67 14.34
C VAL A 245 12.01 2.13 12.90
N PRO A 246 11.27 1.04 12.66
CA PRO A 246 10.97 0.54 11.32
C PRO A 246 9.64 1.11 10.79
N ASN A 247 9.50 1.13 9.48
CA ASN A 247 8.21 1.04 8.81
C ASN A 247 8.36 0.16 7.56
N MET A 248 7.36 -0.67 7.27
CA MET A 248 7.25 -1.29 5.94
C MET A 248 6.97 -0.20 4.90
N VAL A 249 7.50 -0.35 3.69
CA VAL A 249 7.11 0.47 2.55
C VAL A 249 6.90 -0.41 1.33
N ILE A 250 5.91 -0.07 0.51
CA ILE A 250 5.82 -0.54 -0.87
C ILE A 250 6.05 0.68 -1.75
N VAL A 251 7.08 0.64 -2.59
CA VAL A 251 7.53 1.78 -3.40
C VAL A 251 7.87 1.35 -4.83
N PRO A 252 7.69 2.24 -5.83
CA PRO A 252 8.19 2.01 -7.18
C PRO A 252 9.70 1.73 -7.19
N VAL A 253 10.15 0.93 -8.17
CA VAL A 253 11.58 0.76 -8.46
C VAL A 253 11.87 1.44 -9.80
N GLY A 254 12.92 2.27 -9.84
CA GLY A 254 13.33 2.98 -11.06
C GLY A 254 13.69 2.02 -12.20
N SER A 255 13.65 2.49 -13.45
CA SER A 255 13.96 1.67 -14.63
C SER A 255 15.39 1.09 -14.63
N ASN A 256 16.30 1.78 -13.94
CA ASN A 256 17.66 1.37 -13.58
C ASN A 256 17.74 0.27 -12.50
N GLY A 257 16.62 -0.13 -11.89
CA GLY A 257 16.52 -1.11 -10.81
C GLY A 257 16.83 -0.58 -9.41
N TYR A 258 16.92 0.74 -9.20
CA TYR A 258 17.25 1.35 -7.89
C TYR A 258 16.04 2.01 -7.22
N ILE A 259 16.12 2.12 -5.89
CA ILE A 259 15.32 3.04 -5.07
C ILE A 259 16.23 4.00 -4.32
N ASP A 260 15.75 5.22 -4.10
CA ASP A 260 16.39 6.24 -3.25
C ASP A 260 15.74 6.27 -1.87
N LEU A 261 16.57 6.42 -0.83
CA LEU A 261 16.17 6.63 0.56
C LEU A 261 16.77 7.96 1.02
N TYR A 262 15.94 9.00 1.14
CA TYR A 262 16.37 10.37 1.44
C TYR A 262 16.07 10.74 2.90
N ASN A 263 17.05 11.34 3.58
CA ASN A 263 16.94 11.82 4.96
C ASN A 263 16.53 13.31 4.99
N ASP A 264 15.25 13.58 5.23
CA ASP A 264 14.70 14.93 5.47
C ASP A 264 14.80 15.35 6.96
N GLY A 265 15.66 14.68 7.74
CA GLY A 265 15.96 15.02 9.13
C GLY A 265 17.05 16.08 9.32
N TRP A 266 17.10 16.64 10.52
CA TRP A 266 18.05 17.70 10.91
C TRP A 266 19.44 17.19 11.32
N GLY A 267 19.64 15.87 11.29
CA GLY A 267 20.87 15.20 11.70
C GLY A 267 21.10 13.90 10.95
N THR A 268 22.24 13.27 11.20
CA THR A 268 22.60 11.99 10.58
C THR A 268 21.71 10.85 11.07
N VAL A 269 21.50 9.86 10.21
CA VAL A 269 20.87 8.59 10.54
C VAL A 269 21.67 7.43 9.97
N ASP A 270 21.56 6.26 10.57
CA ASP A 270 21.84 5.01 9.89
C ASP A 270 20.53 4.39 9.37
N LEU A 271 20.60 3.82 8.17
CA LEU A 271 19.48 3.16 7.52
C LEU A 271 19.75 1.66 7.35
N ILE A 272 18.71 0.86 7.54
CA ILE A 272 18.68 -0.58 7.31
C ILE A 272 17.48 -0.87 6.42
N GLY A 273 17.65 -1.72 5.40
CA GLY A 273 16.60 -2.17 4.49
C GLY A 273 16.51 -3.69 4.42
N ASP A 274 15.46 -4.24 5.02
CA ASP A 274 15.16 -5.67 5.01
C ASP A 274 14.01 -5.94 4.02
N VAL A 275 14.32 -6.45 2.82
CA VAL A 275 13.34 -6.71 1.74
C VAL A 275 12.47 -7.91 2.07
N ALA A 276 11.15 -7.74 2.04
CA ALA A 276 10.17 -8.81 2.19
C ALA A 276 9.87 -9.52 0.86
N GLY A 277 9.76 -8.74 -0.23
CA GLY A 277 9.49 -9.24 -1.58
C GLY A 277 9.46 -8.11 -2.60
N TYR A 278 9.16 -8.47 -3.85
CA TYR A 278 9.20 -7.54 -4.98
C TYR A 278 8.07 -7.83 -5.96
N PHE A 279 7.71 -6.83 -6.77
CA PHE A 279 6.64 -6.92 -7.75
C PHE A 279 7.20 -6.98 -9.18
N THR A 280 6.64 -7.85 -10.03
CA THR A 280 7.01 -7.92 -11.46
C THR A 280 5.79 -8.25 -12.33
N ARG A 281 5.90 -8.05 -13.64
CA ARG A 281 4.89 -8.48 -14.63
C ARG A 281 4.97 -9.97 -15.02
N SER A 282 5.89 -10.72 -14.43
CA SER A 282 6.07 -12.17 -14.65
C SER A 282 6.00 -12.98 -13.35
N ALA A 283 5.61 -12.33 -12.25
CA ALA A 283 5.29 -12.99 -11.00
C ALA A 283 3.91 -13.66 -11.13
N SER A 284 3.57 -14.50 -10.16
CA SER A 284 2.39 -15.37 -10.22
C SER A 284 1.63 -15.41 -8.90
N SER A 285 1.57 -14.30 -8.18
CA SER A 285 0.80 -14.19 -6.94
C SER A 285 0.23 -12.79 -6.82
N GLY A 286 -1.00 -12.63 -7.30
CA GLY A 286 -1.81 -11.47 -6.98
C GLY A 286 -2.16 -11.42 -5.50
N TYR A 287 -2.83 -10.35 -5.10
CA TYR A 287 -3.23 -10.09 -3.73
C TYR A 287 -4.70 -10.46 -3.48
N THR A 288 -5.05 -10.69 -2.23
CA THR A 288 -6.42 -10.75 -1.74
C THR A 288 -6.49 -10.01 -0.43
N SER A 289 -7.18 -8.87 -0.43
CA SER A 289 -7.36 -8.05 0.77
C SER A 289 -8.40 -8.66 1.69
N LEU A 290 -8.21 -8.49 2.99
CA LEU A 290 -9.14 -8.93 4.03
C LEU A 290 -9.47 -7.76 4.96
N ALA A 291 -10.63 -7.82 5.62
CA ALA A 291 -10.85 -7.01 6.80
C ALA A 291 -9.95 -7.51 7.95
N SER A 292 -9.38 -6.60 8.74
CA SER A 292 -8.38 -6.93 9.77
C SER A 292 -8.90 -8.00 10.74
N THR A 293 -8.28 -9.19 10.72
CA THR A 293 -8.73 -10.36 11.48
C THR A 293 -7.63 -10.87 12.41
N ARG A 294 -7.97 -11.09 13.68
CA ARG A 294 -7.03 -11.57 14.71
C ARG A 294 -6.64 -13.03 14.48
N LEU A 295 -5.37 -13.28 14.20
CA LEU A 295 -4.79 -14.64 14.17
C LEU A 295 -4.25 -15.05 15.55
N VAL A 296 -3.52 -14.16 16.22
CA VAL A 296 -2.87 -14.46 17.50
C VAL A 296 -3.00 -13.32 18.51
N ASP A 297 -3.26 -13.67 19.77
CA ASP A 297 -3.08 -12.79 20.93
C ASP A 297 -2.55 -13.61 22.12
N THR A 298 -1.27 -13.43 22.47
CA THR A 298 -0.64 -14.18 23.56
C THR A 298 -1.25 -13.87 24.93
N ARG A 299 -1.93 -12.74 25.10
CA ARG A 299 -2.49 -12.31 26.40
C ARG A 299 -3.69 -13.15 26.81
N ASN A 300 -4.43 -13.69 25.84
CA ASN A 300 -5.66 -14.47 26.06
C ASN A 300 -5.63 -15.89 25.46
N GLY A 301 -4.57 -16.27 24.73
CA GLY A 301 -4.43 -17.60 24.13
C GLY A 301 -5.13 -17.77 22.79
N THR A 302 -5.47 -16.68 22.09
CA THR A 302 -5.98 -16.76 20.72
C THR A 302 -4.86 -17.25 19.81
N GLY A 303 -5.08 -18.35 19.08
CA GLY A 303 -4.17 -18.89 18.06
C GLY A 303 -2.84 -19.47 18.56
N THR A 304 -2.52 -19.35 19.85
CA THR A 304 -1.26 -19.81 20.47
C THR A 304 -1.45 -20.03 21.97
N THR A 305 -0.44 -20.58 22.66
CA THR A 305 -0.46 -20.71 24.12
C THR A 305 -0.51 -19.33 24.80
N GLN A 306 -1.38 -19.17 25.81
CA GLN A 306 -1.46 -17.96 26.60
C GLN A 306 -0.16 -17.74 27.42
N GLY A 307 0.39 -16.54 27.35
CA GLY A 307 1.59 -16.13 28.10
C GLY A 307 2.62 -15.40 27.22
N GLN A 308 3.44 -14.55 27.85
CA GLN A 308 4.46 -13.76 27.16
C GLN A 308 5.52 -14.65 26.48
N VAL A 309 5.94 -14.27 25.28
CA VAL A 309 6.94 -14.98 24.47
C VAL A 309 8.32 -14.80 25.11
N ALA A 310 8.97 -15.90 25.49
CA ALA A 310 10.24 -15.87 26.21
C ALA A 310 11.42 -15.34 25.36
N PRO A 311 12.47 -14.76 26.00
CA PRO A 311 13.64 -14.19 25.31
C PRO A 311 14.28 -15.15 24.31
N GLY A 312 14.58 -14.66 23.10
CA GLY A 312 15.21 -15.43 22.03
C GLY A 312 14.36 -16.55 21.41
N THR A 313 13.19 -16.87 21.99
CA THR A 313 12.31 -17.95 21.52
C THR A 313 11.38 -17.50 20.39
N SER A 314 10.76 -18.46 19.72
CA SER A 314 9.76 -18.22 18.69
C SER A 314 8.62 -19.23 18.73
N PHE A 315 7.41 -18.75 18.44
CA PHE A 315 6.19 -19.55 18.33
C PHE A 315 5.68 -19.58 16.88
N PRO A 316 4.98 -20.65 16.44
CA PRO A 316 4.39 -20.72 15.11
C PRO A 316 3.06 -19.99 15.05
N VAL A 317 2.71 -19.46 13.88
CA VAL A 317 1.36 -18.93 13.58
C VAL A 317 0.81 -19.71 12.40
N GLN A 318 -0.39 -20.28 12.55
CA GLN A 318 -1.09 -20.95 11.45
C GLN A 318 -1.62 -19.90 10.48
N ILE A 319 -1.32 -20.05 9.18
CA ILE A 319 -1.86 -19.19 8.12
C ILE A 319 -2.87 -19.98 7.28
N ALA A 320 -2.47 -21.09 6.68
CA ALA A 320 -3.38 -21.91 5.87
C ALA A 320 -4.55 -22.46 6.72
N GLY A 321 -5.78 -22.21 6.31
CA GLY A 321 -7.01 -22.56 7.04
C GLY A 321 -7.33 -21.67 8.25
N ALA A 322 -6.53 -20.64 8.54
CA ALA A 322 -6.78 -19.71 9.63
C ALA A 322 -7.84 -18.64 9.26
N ALA A 323 -8.09 -17.69 10.18
CA ALA A 323 -9.12 -16.65 10.01
C ALA A 323 -10.50 -17.22 9.61
N GLY A 324 -10.97 -18.26 10.29
CA GLY A 324 -12.25 -18.91 9.99
C GLY A 324 -12.33 -19.57 8.60
N GLY A 325 -11.19 -19.82 7.94
CA GLY A 325 -11.11 -20.35 6.58
C GLY A 325 -10.91 -19.30 5.49
N GLN A 326 -10.79 -18.01 5.82
CA GLN A 326 -10.53 -16.94 4.84
C GLN A 326 -9.13 -17.03 4.20
N LEU A 327 -8.19 -17.72 4.86
CA LEU A 327 -6.84 -17.97 4.35
C LEU A 327 -6.78 -19.38 3.74
N PRO A 328 -6.68 -19.54 2.40
CA PRO A 328 -6.67 -20.85 1.76
C PRO A 328 -5.36 -21.61 1.96
N ALA A 329 -5.28 -22.84 1.47
CA ALA A 329 -4.00 -23.48 1.19
C ALA A 329 -3.33 -22.81 -0.03
N GLY A 330 -1.99 -22.87 -0.12
CA GLY A 330 -1.26 -22.28 -1.24
C GLY A 330 -1.02 -20.76 -1.15
N VAL A 331 -1.30 -20.14 0.00
CA VAL A 331 -0.80 -18.79 0.30
C VAL A 331 0.73 -18.78 0.23
N THR A 332 1.29 -17.90 -0.60
CA THR A 332 2.74 -17.77 -0.81
C THR A 332 3.35 -16.74 0.15
N ALA A 333 2.62 -15.68 0.46
CA ALA A 333 2.95 -14.71 1.50
C ALA A 333 1.69 -14.14 2.17
N VAL A 334 1.82 -13.65 3.40
CA VAL A 334 0.73 -13.07 4.18
C VAL A 334 1.07 -11.63 4.57
N ALA A 335 0.09 -10.72 4.45
CA ALA A 335 0.17 -9.32 4.88
C ALA A 335 -0.50 -9.16 6.26
N LEU A 336 0.25 -8.61 7.21
CA LEU A 336 -0.08 -8.61 8.63
C LEU A 336 0.14 -7.22 9.24
N ASN A 337 -0.55 -6.96 10.35
CA ASN A 337 -0.07 -6.04 11.39
C ASN A 337 0.42 -6.89 12.56
N VAL A 338 1.69 -6.68 12.95
CA VAL A 338 2.30 -7.40 14.08
C VAL A 338 2.59 -6.41 15.18
N THR A 339 1.96 -6.62 16.34
CA THR A 339 2.00 -5.70 17.47
C THR A 339 2.70 -6.38 18.65
N VAL A 340 3.67 -5.68 19.24
CA VAL A 340 4.21 -6.04 20.56
C VAL A 340 3.47 -5.25 21.64
N THR A 341 3.25 -5.86 22.80
CA THR A 341 2.70 -5.18 23.97
C THR A 341 3.28 -5.77 25.26
N ASN A 342 3.19 -5.04 26.37
CA ASN A 342 3.82 -5.38 27.66
C ASN A 342 5.33 -5.81 27.59
N PRO A 343 6.21 -5.23 26.74
CA PRO A 343 7.62 -5.60 26.73
C PRO A 343 8.33 -5.09 27.99
N ARG A 344 9.17 -5.92 28.61
CA ARG A 344 9.90 -5.58 29.86
C ARG A 344 11.34 -5.10 29.63
N SER A 345 11.72 -4.86 28.37
CA SER A 345 12.97 -4.25 27.94
C SER A 345 12.83 -3.80 26.49
N ALA A 346 13.75 -2.98 26.00
CA ALA A 346 13.87 -2.74 24.57
C ALA A 346 14.23 -4.03 23.80
N GLY A 347 13.85 -4.10 22.53
CA GLY A 347 14.08 -5.26 21.68
C GLY A 347 13.42 -5.18 20.32
N TYR A 348 13.24 -6.34 19.68
CA TYR A 348 12.61 -6.45 18.37
C TYR A 348 11.86 -7.78 18.19
N LEU A 349 10.93 -7.80 17.23
CA LEU A 349 10.32 -9.02 16.69
C LEU A 349 10.86 -9.34 15.30
N THR A 350 11.07 -10.62 15.01
CA THR A 350 11.38 -11.13 13.66
C THR A 350 10.29 -12.09 13.22
N VAL A 351 9.76 -11.89 12.02
CA VAL A 351 8.69 -12.69 11.40
C VAL A 351 9.23 -13.33 10.14
N TYR A 352 9.11 -14.66 10.01
CA TYR A 352 9.78 -15.43 8.95
C TYR A 352 9.00 -16.72 8.63
N PRO A 353 9.18 -17.32 7.43
CA PRO A 353 8.57 -18.60 7.11
C PRO A 353 9.01 -19.71 8.08
N SER A 354 8.07 -20.59 8.42
CA SER A 354 8.39 -21.86 9.09
C SER A 354 9.25 -22.77 8.21
N GLY A 355 9.98 -23.69 8.85
CA GLY A 355 10.97 -24.55 8.18
C GLY A 355 12.33 -23.89 7.92
N GLN A 356 12.49 -22.60 8.20
CA GLN A 356 13.77 -21.89 8.09
C GLN A 356 14.32 -21.42 9.45
N ASN A 357 15.61 -21.11 9.47
CA ASN A 357 16.25 -20.43 10.60
C ASN A 357 15.79 -18.97 10.67
N ALA A 358 15.68 -18.42 11.88
CA ALA A 358 15.32 -17.01 12.06
C ALA A 358 16.41 -16.10 11.45
N PRO A 359 16.06 -15.19 10.52
CA PRO A 359 17.01 -14.25 9.94
C PRO A 359 17.43 -13.15 10.93
N SER A 360 18.43 -12.35 10.56
CA SER A 360 18.89 -11.18 11.32
C SER A 360 18.01 -9.93 11.14
N ALA A 361 17.01 -10.00 10.26
CA ALA A 361 16.06 -8.93 10.01
C ALA A 361 15.17 -8.66 11.23
N SER A 362 14.80 -7.40 11.46
CA SER A 362 13.82 -7.00 12.46
C SER A 362 12.60 -6.40 11.77
N ASN A 363 11.40 -6.83 12.16
CA ASN A 363 10.14 -6.32 11.63
C ASN A 363 9.53 -5.25 12.55
N VAL A 364 9.56 -5.46 13.87
CA VAL A 364 9.07 -4.49 14.86
C VAL A 364 10.20 -4.19 15.81
N ASN A 365 10.50 -2.92 16.10
CA ASN A 365 11.47 -2.51 17.12
C ASN A 365 10.73 -1.72 18.20
N PHE A 366 11.09 -1.93 19.47
CA PHE A 366 10.33 -1.41 20.60
C PHE A 366 11.22 -1.08 21.80
N SER A 367 10.76 -0.13 22.61
CA SER A 367 11.29 0.17 23.95
C SER A 367 10.52 -0.58 25.04
N GLU A 368 11.04 -0.55 26.27
CA GLU A 368 10.32 -1.05 27.45
C GLU A 368 8.95 -0.35 27.63
N GLY A 369 7.93 -1.10 28.02
CA GLY A 369 6.56 -0.61 28.22
C GLY A 369 5.81 -0.22 26.94
N GLN A 370 6.47 -0.16 25.79
CA GLN A 370 5.86 0.30 24.54
C GLN A 370 4.91 -0.74 23.95
N THR A 371 3.70 -0.30 23.61
CA THR A 371 2.85 -1.03 22.65
C THR A 371 3.05 -0.38 21.28
N ILE A 372 3.47 -1.16 20.28
CA ILE A 372 3.74 -0.68 18.92
C ILE A 372 3.52 -1.79 17.90
N ALA A 373 2.97 -1.44 16.75
CA ALA A 373 2.81 -2.29 15.59
C ALA A 373 3.69 -1.83 14.44
N ASN A 374 4.01 -2.76 13.53
CA ASN A 374 4.44 -2.46 12.17
C ASN A 374 3.70 -3.40 11.21
N SER A 375 3.51 -2.96 9.97
CA SER A 375 3.06 -3.83 8.89
C SER A 375 4.16 -4.83 8.54
N VAL A 376 3.75 -6.05 8.20
CA VAL A 376 4.67 -7.14 7.86
C VAL A 376 4.11 -7.94 6.70
N ILE A 377 4.88 -8.07 5.63
CA ILE A 377 4.67 -9.10 4.62
C ILE A 377 5.69 -10.20 4.86
N ALA A 378 5.24 -11.44 5.02
CA ALA A 378 6.11 -12.59 5.28
C ALA A 378 5.74 -13.76 4.35
N PRO A 379 6.73 -14.46 3.74
CA PRO A 379 6.46 -15.72 3.07
C PRO A 379 5.92 -16.75 4.05
N VAL A 380 5.05 -17.64 3.55
CA VAL A 380 4.50 -18.76 4.32
C VAL A 380 5.33 -20.01 4.05
N GLY A 381 5.70 -20.75 5.10
CA GLY A 381 6.42 -22.01 4.97
C GLY A 381 5.54 -23.11 4.36
N SER A 382 6.16 -24.18 3.87
CA SER A 382 5.45 -25.27 3.17
C SER A 382 4.45 -26.05 4.05
N ASP A 383 4.51 -25.89 5.37
CA ASP A 383 3.51 -26.42 6.33
C ASP A 383 2.35 -25.44 6.60
N GLY A 384 2.24 -24.34 5.83
CA GLY A 384 1.16 -23.36 5.90
C GLY A 384 1.28 -22.39 7.08
N LYS A 385 2.49 -22.16 7.60
CA LYS A 385 2.74 -21.35 8.81
C LYS A 385 3.78 -20.25 8.59
N ILE A 386 3.87 -19.37 9.59
CA ILE A 386 5.02 -18.49 9.82
C ILE A 386 5.52 -18.69 11.26
N ARG A 387 6.61 -18.03 11.60
CA ARG A 387 7.22 -18.01 12.93
C ARG A 387 7.38 -16.55 13.36
N VAL A 388 7.05 -16.25 14.61
CA VAL A 388 7.39 -14.96 15.23
C VAL A 388 8.37 -15.20 16.37
N LYS A 389 9.53 -14.52 16.33
CA LYS A 389 10.60 -14.58 17.33
C LYS A 389 10.62 -13.31 18.17
N ASN A 390 10.73 -13.47 19.49
CA ASN A 390 11.09 -12.39 20.38
C ASN A 390 12.64 -12.26 20.40
N GLY A 391 13.16 -11.17 19.86
CA GLY A 391 14.58 -10.82 19.85
C GLY A 391 15.06 -10.06 21.10
N ALA A 392 14.17 -9.72 22.03
CA ALA A 392 14.50 -9.03 23.28
C ALA A 392 15.13 -9.98 24.32
N TRP A 393 15.78 -9.38 25.32
CA TRP A 393 16.34 -10.07 26.49
C TRP A 393 15.29 -10.40 27.56
N THR A 394 14.07 -9.87 27.44
CA THR A 394 12.94 -10.13 28.34
C THR A 394 11.72 -10.60 27.56
N ALA A 395 10.74 -11.18 28.27
CA ALA A 395 9.50 -11.61 27.65
C ALA A 395 8.61 -10.41 27.25
N ALA A 396 7.80 -10.60 26.21
CA ALA A 396 6.82 -9.63 25.72
C ALA A 396 5.57 -10.35 25.21
N ASP A 397 4.42 -9.66 25.21
CA ASP A 397 3.22 -10.16 24.53
C ASP A 397 3.25 -9.80 23.04
N VAL A 398 2.66 -10.68 22.23
CA VAL A 398 2.61 -10.54 20.77
C VAL A 398 1.18 -10.73 20.28
N ILE A 399 0.80 -9.86 19.37
CA ILE A 399 -0.47 -9.86 18.65
C ILE A 399 -0.17 -9.94 17.15
N VAL A 400 -0.95 -10.73 16.42
CA VAL A 400 -0.88 -10.82 14.97
C VAL A 400 -2.28 -10.69 14.39
N ASP A 401 -2.50 -9.65 13.61
CA ASP A 401 -3.69 -9.41 12.80
C ASP A 401 -3.35 -9.61 11.32
N VAL A 402 -4.21 -10.27 10.55
CA VAL A 402 -4.08 -10.41 9.09
C VAL A 402 -4.94 -9.38 8.37
N VAL A 403 -4.38 -8.75 7.34
CA VAL A 403 -5.04 -7.75 6.49
C VAL A 403 -5.12 -8.17 5.01
N GLY A 404 -4.42 -9.25 4.63
CA GLY A 404 -4.54 -9.87 3.33
C GLY A 404 -3.48 -10.93 3.08
N TYR A 405 -3.46 -11.49 1.87
CA TYR A 405 -2.50 -12.50 1.48
C TYR A 405 -2.21 -12.47 -0.02
N TYR A 406 -1.13 -13.14 -0.41
CA TYR A 406 -0.73 -13.36 -1.80
C TYR A 406 -0.80 -14.86 -2.11
N SER A 407 -1.33 -15.22 -3.28
CA SER A 407 -1.40 -16.62 -3.71
C SER A 407 -1.49 -16.73 -5.23
N THR A 408 -1.17 -17.90 -5.78
CA THR A 408 -1.33 -18.18 -7.23
C THR A 408 -2.79 -18.29 -7.70
N ALA A 409 -3.75 -18.20 -6.79
CA ALA A 409 -5.19 -18.16 -7.09
C ALA A 409 -5.81 -16.77 -6.83
N SER A 410 -4.99 -15.82 -6.39
CA SER A 410 -5.37 -14.42 -6.16
C SER A 410 -5.04 -13.61 -7.42
N HIS A 411 -5.97 -12.78 -7.88
CA HIS A 411 -5.89 -12.10 -9.19
C HIS A 411 -5.74 -10.58 -9.09
N SER A 412 -5.80 -9.98 -7.89
CA SER A 412 -5.63 -8.52 -7.76
C SER A 412 -4.16 -8.11 -7.90
N ALA A 413 -3.80 -7.52 -9.02
CA ALA A 413 -2.45 -7.07 -9.33
C ALA A 413 -2.16 -5.69 -8.72
N TYR A 414 -0.92 -5.44 -8.31
CA TYR A 414 -0.50 -4.17 -7.72
C TYR A 414 -0.19 -3.11 -8.78
N LEU A 415 -0.79 -1.94 -8.60
CA LEU A 415 -0.50 -0.70 -9.31
C LEU A 415 0.13 0.32 -8.35
N PRO A 416 1.43 0.61 -8.48
CA PRO A 416 2.05 1.71 -7.76
C PRO A 416 1.61 3.05 -8.35
N VAL A 417 1.51 4.07 -7.50
CA VAL A 417 1.34 5.48 -7.93
C VAL A 417 2.50 6.33 -7.40
N VAL A 418 2.67 7.53 -7.97
CA VAL A 418 3.53 8.55 -7.36
C VAL A 418 2.88 8.95 -6.03
N PRO A 419 3.59 8.88 -4.88
CA PRO A 419 2.94 9.08 -3.59
C PRO A 419 2.31 10.47 -3.43
N GLU A 420 1.02 10.49 -3.12
CA GLU A 420 0.19 11.71 -2.99
C GLU A 420 -0.49 11.78 -1.62
N ARG A 421 -0.73 12.99 -1.11
CA ARG A 421 -1.45 13.19 0.16
C ARG A 421 -2.96 13.20 -0.07
N VAL A 422 -3.67 12.30 0.60
CA VAL A 422 -5.13 12.18 0.52
C VAL A 422 -5.83 13.02 1.60
N ILE A 423 -5.21 13.12 2.79
CA ILE A 423 -5.73 13.90 3.93
C ILE A 423 -4.56 14.43 4.78
N ASP A 424 -4.67 15.66 5.26
CA ASP A 424 -3.88 16.23 6.35
C ASP A 424 -4.77 16.94 7.39
N SER A 425 -5.29 16.21 8.39
CA SER A 425 -6.23 16.79 9.38
C SER A 425 -5.62 17.86 10.29
N ARG A 426 -4.28 18.07 10.23
CA ARG A 426 -3.62 19.22 10.86
C ARG A 426 -4.02 20.53 10.19
N THR A 427 -4.52 20.46 8.96
CA THR A 427 -4.98 21.61 8.18
C THR A 427 -6.49 21.69 8.24
N ALA A 428 -7.02 22.88 8.52
CA ALA A 428 -8.46 23.11 8.54
C ALA A 428 -9.13 23.00 7.14
N ALA A 429 -8.39 22.63 6.10
CA ALA A 429 -8.91 22.37 4.76
C ALA A 429 -9.37 20.92 4.59
N ASP A 430 -8.69 19.97 5.24
CA ASP A 430 -8.91 18.53 5.04
C ASP A 430 -9.73 17.88 6.19
N GLY A 431 -10.11 18.67 7.20
CA GLY A 431 -10.97 18.27 8.32
C GLY A 431 -10.33 18.51 9.69
N PRO A 432 -11.08 18.31 10.78
CA PRO A 432 -10.56 18.39 12.14
C PRO A 432 -9.75 17.14 12.52
N SER A 433 -8.94 17.25 13.58
CA SER A 433 -8.39 16.09 14.31
C SER A 433 -9.50 15.10 14.65
N ILE A 434 -9.22 13.79 14.53
CA ILE A 434 -10.19 12.73 14.78
C ILE A 434 -10.34 12.56 16.31
N PRO A 435 -11.55 12.71 16.90
CA PRO A 435 -11.72 12.52 18.33
C PRO A 435 -11.54 11.06 18.77
N GLY A 436 -11.21 10.85 20.04
CA GLY A 436 -11.08 9.51 20.61
C GLY A 436 -12.39 8.70 20.50
N GLY A 437 -12.33 7.55 19.83
CA GLY A 437 -13.48 6.68 19.55
C GLY A 437 -14.21 6.93 18.23
N TYR A 438 -13.78 7.92 17.44
CA TYR A 438 -14.35 8.27 16.13
C TYR A 438 -13.48 7.74 14.98
N TYR A 439 -13.97 7.91 13.74
CA TYR A 439 -13.27 7.55 12.51
C TYR A 439 -13.33 8.67 11.48
N TYR A 440 -12.46 8.60 10.49
CA TYR A 440 -12.50 9.41 9.27
C TYR A 440 -12.63 8.47 8.05
N PRO A 441 -13.68 8.58 7.22
CA PRO A 441 -13.82 7.78 6.00
C PRO A 441 -12.94 8.37 4.88
N VAL A 442 -11.95 7.61 4.42
CA VAL A 442 -11.09 8.00 3.30
C VAL A 442 -11.65 7.42 2.00
N VAL A 443 -12.00 8.33 1.09
CA VAL A 443 -12.59 8.02 -0.23
C VAL A 443 -11.50 8.15 -1.30
N MET A 444 -11.22 7.08 -2.03
CA MET A 444 -10.24 7.07 -3.14
C MET A 444 -10.93 6.82 -4.48
N PHE A 445 -11.47 5.62 -4.67
CA PHE A 445 -12.27 5.25 -5.83
C PHE A 445 -13.66 4.80 -5.34
N PRO A 446 -14.62 5.71 -5.16
CA PRO A 446 -15.95 5.33 -4.72
C PRO A 446 -16.58 4.39 -5.76
N ASP A 447 -17.10 3.27 -5.28
CA ASP A 447 -17.83 2.26 -6.05
C ASP A 447 -17.04 1.58 -7.20
N ALA A 448 -15.70 1.69 -7.21
CA ALA A 448 -14.82 0.98 -8.16
C ALA A 448 -14.65 -0.50 -7.78
N ALA A 449 -15.57 -1.35 -8.27
CA ALA A 449 -15.67 -2.76 -7.90
C ALA A 449 -14.46 -3.63 -8.30
N ASP A 450 -13.61 -3.14 -9.19
CA ASP A 450 -12.35 -3.75 -9.62
C ASP A 450 -11.18 -3.45 -8.68
N VAL A 451 -11.23 -2.39 -7.88
CA VAL A 451 -10.23 -2.06 -6.86
C VAL A 451 -10.52 -2.80 -5.55
N THR A 452 -9.72 -3.82 -5.25
CA THR A 452 -9.96 -4.74 -4.12
C THR A 452 -9.24 -4.34 -2.83
N GLY A 453 -8.20 -3.51 -2.92
CA GLY A 453 -7.43 -3.05 -1.78
C GLY A 453 -6.52 -1.86 -2.09
N TYR A 454 -6.16 -1.14 -1.04
CA TYR A 454 -5.38 0.09 -1.07
C TYR A 454 -4.07 -0.06 -0.31
N VAL A 455 -3.06 0.69 -0.73
CA VAL A 455 -1.77 0.81 -0.05
C VAL A 455 -1.55 2.28 0.32
N PHE A 456 -1.52 2.56 1.62
CA PHE A 456 -1.25 3.88 2.18
C PHE A 456 -0.03 3.84 3.11
N ASN A 457 0.55 4.99 3.39
CA ASN A 457 1.23 5.25 4.66
C ASN A 457 0.34 6.16 5.51
N ALA A 458 -0.11 5.68 6.66
CA ALA A 458 -0.87 6.48 7.61
C ALA A 458 0.07 6.97 8.71
N THR A 459 0.05 8.26 9.02
CA THR A 459 0.79 8.87 10.12
C THR A 459 -0.19 9.51 11.09
N VAL A 460 -0.14 9.10 12.36
CA VAL A 460 -0.88 9.76 13.44
C VAL A 460 0.05 10.68 14.21
N THR A 461 -0.42 11.89 14.54
CA THR A 461 0.38 12.95 15.20
C THR A 461 -0.50 13.83 16.10
N ASN A 462 0.10 14.78 16.82
CA ASN A 462 -0.59 15.69 17.75
C ASN A 462 -1.50 14.95 18.76
N THR A 463 -1.07 13.75 19.16
CA THR A 463 -1.85 12.78 19.92
C THR A 463 -2.13 13.25 21.34
N ALA A 464 -3.36 13.70 21.61
CA ALA A 464 -3.82 14.09 22.94
C ALA A 464 -4.11 12.88 23.85
N GLY A 465 -4.25 11.68 23.27
CA GLY A 465 -4.44 10.41 23.98
C GLY A 465 -3.34 9.37 23.68
N THR A 466 -3.39 8.25 24.39
CA THR A 466 -2.65 7.01 24.12
C THR A 466 -3.60 5.99 23.50
N GLY A 467 -3.19 5.31 22.42
CA GLY A 467 -4.07 4.35 21.76
C GLY A 467 -3.54 3.86 20.42
N PHE A 468 -4.45 3.59 19.48
CA PHE A 468 -4.13 3.00 18.20
C PHE A 468 -5.08 3.36 17.06
N LEU A 469 -4.56 3.29 15.84
CA LEU A 469 -5.32 3.41 14.61
C LEU A 469 -5.84 2.02 14.23
N ALA A 470 -7.09 1.93 13.79
CA ALA A 470 -7.63 0.72 13.16
C ALA A 470 -8.28 1.07 11.83
N THR A 471 -8.33 0.12 10.90
CA THR A 471 -8.95 0.34 9.57
C THR A 471 -10.02 -0.68 9.24
N THR A 472 -11.15 -0.21 8.70
CA THR A 472 -12.28 -1.04 8.24
C THR A 472 -12.77 -0.63 6.86
N PRO A 473 -13.34 -1.55 6.07
CA PRO A 473 -14.19 -1.16 4.94
C PRO A 473 -15.46 -0.49 5.47
N ASP A 474 -15.82 0.64 4.86
CA ASP A 474 -17.02 1.39 5.23
C ASP A 474 -18.29 0.72 4.62
N PRO A 475 -19.35 0.46 5.39
CA PRO A 475 -20.63 -0.07 4.87
C PRO A 475 -21.44 0.95 4.05
N ASN A 476 -21.06 2.22 4.03
CA ASN A 476 -21.77 3.29 3.35
C ASN A 476 -21.16 3.58 1.97
N THR A 477 -22.00 3.73 0.95
CA THR A 477 -21.55 4.33 -0.32
C THR A 477 -21.45 5.85 -0.20
N LEU A 478 -20.74 6.47 -1.14
CA LEU A 478 -20.65 7.93 -1.21
C LEU A 478 -22.04 8.60 -1.34
N ASP A 479 -23.00 7.94 -2.00
CA ASP A 479 -24.37 8.44 -2.10
C ASP A 479 -25.16 8.32 -0.80
N THR A 480 -24.91 7.32 0.04
CA THR A 480 -25.48 7.25 1.39
C THR A 480 -25.03 8.43 2.26
N TYR A 481 -23.77 8.86 2.12
CA TYR A 481 -23.27 10.09 2.76
C TYR A 481 -23.96 11.34 2.23
N LYS A 482 -24.00 11.55 0.90
CA LYS A 482 -24.68 12.71 0.27
C LYS A 482 -26.15 12.82 0.67
N ASN A 483 -26.84 11.69 0.84
CA ASN A 483 -28.25 11.64 1.22
C ASN A 483 -28.49 11.80 2.73
N GLY A 484 -27.44 11.93 3.55
CA GLY A 484 -27.55 12.13 5.00
C GLY A 484 -28.07 10.91 5.77
N THR A 485 -27.91 9.70 5.21
CA THR A 485 -28.40 8.43 5.79
C THR A 485 -27.30 7.41 6.17
N PRO A 486 -26.06 7.79 6.57
CA PRO A 486 -25.04 6.82 6.91
C PRO A 486 -25.38 5.99 8.15
N VAL A 487 -25.03 4.71 8.07
CA VAL A 487 -25.03 3.76 9.19
C VAL A 487 -23.65 3.79 9.84
N TRP A 488 -23.61 3.77 11.16
CA TRP A 488 -22.33 3.75 11.89
C TRP A 488 -21.55 2.46 11.60
N PRO A 489 -20.28 2.53 11.13
CA PRO A 489 -19.53 1.32 10.77
C PRO A 489 -19.17 0.47 11.99
N THR A 490 -18.93 -0.83 11.75
CA THR A 490 -18.52 -1.76 12.81
C THR A 490 -17.01 -1.75 12.97
N ARG A 491 -16.54 -1.26 14.12
CA ARG A 491 -15.12 -1.19 14.47
C ARG A 491 -14.44 -2.57 14.53
N ALA A 492 -13.30 -2.72 13.85
CA ALA A 492 -12.45 -3.92 13.93
C ALA A 492 -11.56 -3.97 15.21
N PRO A 493 -11.14 -5.16 15.66
CA PRO A 493 -10.30 -5.34 16.86
C PRO A 493 -8.79 -5.15 16.60
N GLY A 494 -8.35 -5.12 15.33
CA GLY A 494 -6.94 -5.04 14.96
C GLY A 494 -6.35 -3.65 15.13
N SER A 495 -5.05 -3.58 15.41
CA SER A 495 -4.31 -2.31 15.47
C SER A 495 -3.40 -2.17 14.25
N THR A 496 -3.62 -1.13 13.46
CA THR A 496 -2.77 -0.74 12.33
C THR A 496 -1.50 -0.08 12.81
N LEU A 497 -1.57 0.89 13.73
CA LEU A 497 -0.40 1.46 14.42
C LEU A 497 -0.78 1.91 15.84
N ASN A 498 0.18 2.02 16.76
CA ASN A 498 -0.08 2.39 18.16
C ASN A 498 0.83 3.55 18.58
N TRP A 499 0.36 4.39 19.50
CA TRP A 499 1.10 5.54 20.03
C TRP A 499 0.85 5.74 21.54
N LEU A 500 1.81 6.38 22.19
CA LEU A 500 1.61 7.12 23.44
C LEU A 500 1.27 8.58 23.14
N ARG A 501 0.63 9.27 24.09
CA ARG A 501 0.37 10.72 24.02
C ARG A 501 1.63 11.51 23.60
N GLY A 502 1.45 12.43 22.67
CA GLY A 502 2.50 13.32 22.15
C GLY A 502 3.44 12.68 21.11
N GLN A 503 3.25 11.40 20.75
CA GLN A 503 4.04 10.76 19.70
C GLN A 503 3.48 11.03 18.30
N THR A 504 4.38 11.00 17.32
CA THR A 504 4.08 10.89 15.89
C THR A 504 4.51 9.50 15.44
N VAL A 505 3.61 8.72 14.84
CA VAL A 505 3.86 7.32 14.45
C VAL A 505 3.29 7.05 13.05
N PRO A 506 4.11 6.63 12.08
CA PRO A 506 3.67 6.13 10.78
C PRO A 506 3.53 4.59 10.78
N ASN A 507 2.69 4.06 9.89
CA ASN A 507 2.79 2.68 9.40
C ASN A 507 2.20 2.55 7.99
N LEU A 508 2.73 1.60 7.20
CA LEU A 508 2.07 1.11 6.01
C LEU A 508 0.70 0.51 6.37
N VAL A 509 -0.29 0.80 5.53
CA VAL A 509 -1.65 0.28 5.64
C VAL A 509 -1.99 -0.43 4.34
N GLN A 510 -2.22 -1.73 4.42
CA GLN A 510 -2.95 -2.47 3.39
C GLN A 510 -4.38 -2.66 3.90
N ALA A 511 -5.37 -2.09 3.20
CA ALA A 511 -6.77 -2.12 3.62
C ALA A 511 -7.71 -2.37 2.43
N THR A 512 -8.82 -3.07 2.67
CA THR A 512 -9.90 -3.19 1.68
C THR A 512 -10.89 -2.04 1.86
N GLY A 513 -11.37 -1.48 0.75
CA GLY A 513 -12.52 -0.56 0.73
C GLY A 513 -13.87 -1.28 0.69
N GLY A 514 -13.90 -2.61 0.82
CA GLY A 514 -15.12 -3.40 0.71
C GLY A 514 -15.81 -3.23 -0.64
N SER A 515 -17.14 -3.20 -0.63
CA SER A 515 -17.95 -2.97 -1.84
C SER A 515 -18.17 -1.49 -2.17
N THR A 516 -17.69 -0.56 -1.33
CA THR A 516 -17.95 0.88 -1.42
C THR A 516 -16.73 1.66 -1.92
N GLY A 517 -15.54 1.05 -1.83
CA GLY A 517 -14.26 1.68 -2.16
C GLY A 517 -13.76 2.65 -1.09
N ILE A 518 -14.39 2.69 0.09
CA ILE A 518 -14.11 3.64 1.18
C ILE A 518 -13.48 2.91 2.38
N VAL A 519 -12.45 3.50 2.98
CA VAL A 519 -11.70 2.95 4.12
C VAL A 519 -11.85 3.87 5.33
N ASP A 520 -12.45 3.36 6.40
CA ASP A 520 -12.50 4.06 7.69
C ASP A 520 -11.14 4.02 8.38
N PHE A 521 -10.67 5.16 8.87
CA PHE A 521 -9.53 5.27 9.77
C PHE A 521 -9.99 5.65 11.18
N TRP A 522 -9.99 4.69 12.09
CA TRP A 522 -10.50 4.83 13.46
C TRP A 522 -9.43 5.30 14.44
N ASN A 523 -9.64 6.44 15.13
CA ASN A 523 -8.85 6.81 16.30
C ASN A 523 -9.38 6.05 17.53
N ILE A 524 -8.66 5.01 17.97
CA ILE A 524 -8.96 4.26 19.18
C ILE A 524 -7.98 4.68 20.29
N SER A 525 -8.20 5.86 20.84
CA SER A 525 -7.47 6.39 22.01
C SER A 525 -8.39 7.16 22.95
N ASP A 526 -7.85 7.57 24.09
CA ASP A 526 -8.50 8.40 25.11
C ASP A 526 -8.40 9.91 24.84
N GLY A 527 -8.12 10.32 23.59
CA GLY A 527 -8.08 11.72 23.19
C GLY A 527 -8.01 11.92 21.67
N ASP A 528 -8.01 13.18 21.25
CA ASP A 528 -7.97 13.54 19.83
C ASP A 528 -6.59 13.25 19.22
N ALA A 529 -6.56 13.00 17.92
CA ALA A 529 -5.32 12.81 17.18
C ALA A 529 -5.46 13.30 15.73
N ASP A 530 -4.38 13.86 15.18
CA ASP A 530 -4.34 14.19 13.76
C ASP A 530 -3.92 13.00 12.92
N LEU A 531 -4.58 12.84 11.77
CA LEU A 531 -4.31 11.83 10.77
C LEU A 531 -3.79 12.48 9.49
N VAL A 532 -2.67 11.94 9.00
CA VAL A 532 -2.17 12.16 7.65
C VAL A 532 -2.20 10.82 6.92
N VAL A 533 -2.81 10.75 5.74
CA VAL A 533 -2.74 9.55 4.88
C VAL A 533 -2.14 9.94 3.54
N ASP A 534 -1.01 9.32 3.24
CA ASP A 534 -0.33 9.39 1.95
C ASP A 534 -0.63 8.08 1.18
N TRP A 535 -1.05 8.15 -0.08
CA TRP A 535 -1.40 6.99 -0.92
C TRP A 535 -0.24 6.58 -1.81
N PHE A 536 0.05 5.28 -1.88
CA PHE A 536 1.22 4.70 -2.56
C PHE A 536 0.84 3.71 -3.68
N GLY A 537 -0.40 3.24 -3.72
CA GLY A 537 -0.90 2.37 -4.78
C GLY A 537 -2.15 1.61 -4.38
N PHE A 538 -2.56 0.70 -5.25
CA PHE A 538 -3.78 -0.09 -5.08
C PHE A 538 -3.65 -1.45 -5.75
N TYR A 539 -4.55 -2.35 -5.40
CA TYR A 539 -4.70 -3.67 -6.00
C TYR A 539 -5.98 -3.70 -6.82
N GLN A 540 -5.89 -4.13 -8.07
CA GLN A 540 -7.00 -4.14 -9.02
C GLN A 540 -7.10 -5.52 -9.69
N ASN A 541 -8.33 -6.00 -9.84
CA ASN A 541 -8.64 -7.20 -10.64
C ASN A 541 -8.58 -6.92 -12.15
N ASP A 542 -8.88 -7.96 -12.92
CA ASP A 542 -9.00 -7.97 -14.38
C ASP A 542 -10.19 -7.16 -14.93
#